data_AF-A0A1I2Y9R8-F1
#
_entry.id   AF-A0A1I2Y9R8-F1
#
_cell.length_a   1.000
_cell.length_b   1.000
_cell.length_c   1.000
_cell.angle_alpha   90.00
_cell.angle_beta   90.00
_cell.angle_gamma   90.00
#
_symmetry.space_group_name_H-M   'P 1'
#
loop_
_entity.id
_entity.type
_entity.pdbx_description
1 polymer ?
#
loop_
_entity_poly.entity_id
_entity_poly.type
_entity_poly.pdbx_seq_one_letter_code
_entity_poly.pdbx_strand_id
1 'polypeptide(L)' 'MSAAIDIYNDNNGTVYIAGEVRRQIFWICEALGKDRRQIRYNQDLKCHVLVLSSDADKKVFKKFLSQNKWQKKRGKRHN' A
#
# COMPACT_ATOMS: atom_id res chain seq x y z
N MET A 1 8.08 -5.92 -17.11
CA MET A 1 7.65 -6.60 -15.86
C MET A 1 6.64 -5.70 -15.17
N SER A 2 5.41 -6.17 -14.99
CA SER A 2 4.35 -5.44 -14.30
C SER A 2 4.71 -5.32 -12.82
N ALA A 3 5.10 -4.13 -12.40
CA ALA A 3 5.36 -3.77 -11.01
C ALA A 3 4.09 -3.99 -10.16
N ALA A 4 4.00 -5.12 -9.47
CA ALA A 4 2.89 -5.40 -8.56
C ALA A 4 3.13 -4.67 -7.24
N ILE A 5 2.09 -4.02 -6.72
CA ILE A 5 2.06 -3.46 -5.37
C ILE A 5 1.04 -4.31 -4.63
N ASP A 6 1.43 -4.83 -3.48
CA ASP A 6 0.59 -5.65 -2.62
C ASP A 6 0.07 -4.82 -1.45
N ILE A 7 -1.18 -5.05 -1.07
CA ILE A 7 -1.84 -4.32 0.02
C ILE A 7 -2.30 -5.34 1.05
N TYR A 8 -1.82 -5.19 2.27
CA TYR A 8 -2.17 -6.02 3.41
C TYR A 8 -2.88 -5.18 4.47
N ASN A 9 -3.73 -5.81 5.26
CA ASN A 9 -4.38 -5.20 6.40
C ASN A 9 -4.22 -6.14 7.60
N ASP A 10 -3.81 -5.61 8.75
CA ASP A 10 -3.78 -6.41 9.97
C ASP A 10 -5.11 -6.40 10.72
N ASN A 11 -5.23 -7.22 11.76
CA ASN A 11 -6.44 -7.31 12.59
C ASN A 11 -6.72 -6.02 13.38
N ASN A 12 -5.72 -5.14 13.53
CA ASN A 12 -5.86 -3.83 14.16
C ASN A 12 -6.27 -2.74 13.15
N GLY A 13 -6.49 -3.13 11.88
CA GLY A 13 -6.88 -2.24 10.80
C GLY A 13 -5.73 -1.41 10.23
N THR A 14 -4.47 -1.71 10.53
CA THR A 14 -3.30 -1.07 9.92
C THR A 14 -3.12 -1.60 8.50
N VAL A 15 -3.01 -0.68 7.54
CA VAL A 15 -2.80 -1.04 6.14
C VAL A 15 -1.31 -0.95 5.80
N TYR A 16 -0.79 -1.99 5.18
CA TYR A 16 0.58 -2.08 4.70
C TYR A 16 0.57 -2.13 3.18
N ILE A 17 1.31 -1.22 2.55
CA ILE A 17 1.45 -1.16 1.10
C ILE A 17 2.88 -1.57 0.77
N ALA A 18 3.03 -2.72 0.13
CA ALA A 18 4.32 -3.30 -0.19
C ALA A 18 4.61 -3.21 -1.70
N GLY A 19 5.87 -2.98 -2.04
CA GLY A 19 6.36 -3.04 -3.41
C GLY A 19 7.82 -3.46 -3.44
N GLU A 20 8.22 -4.21 -4.47
CA GLU A 20 9.60 -4.65 -4.66
C GLU A 20 10.56 -3.47 -4.81
N VAL A 21 10.10 -2.37 -5.43
CA VAL A 21 10.91 -1.18 -5.68
C VAL A 21 10.28 0.02 -4.98
N ARG A 22 11.08 0.77 -4.21
CA ARG A 22 10.61 1.94 -3.44
C ARG A 22 9.80 2.94 -4.27
N ARG A 23 10.23 3.16 -5.52
CA ARG A 23 9.57 4.08 -6.48
C ARG A 23 8.13 3.67 -6.80
N GLN A 24 7.79 2.39 -6.70
CA GLN A 24 6.43 1.90 -6.92
C GLN A 24 5.46 2.43 -5.87
N ILE A 25 5.91 2.93 -4.73
CA ILE A 25 5.04 3.44 -3.66
C ILE A 25 4.93 4.98 -3.72
N PHE A 26 5.78 5.67 -4.49
CA PHE A 26 5.86 7.13 -4.51
C PHE A 26 4.54 7.80 -4.92
N TRP A 27 3.89 7.30 -5.95
CA TRP A 27 2.60 7.83 -6.41
C TRP A 27 1.49 7.68 -5.35
N ILE A 28 1.56 6.63 -4.52
CA ILE A 28 0.65 6.45 -3.39
C ILE A 28 0.97 7.45 -2.27
N CYS A 29 2.26 7.67 -1.97
CA CYS A 29 2.66 8.73 -1.04
C CYS A 29 2.15 10.10 -1.48
N GLU A 30 2.28 10.44 -2.77
CA GLU A 30 1.78 11.71 -3.32
C GLU A 30 0.26 11.84 -3.18
N ALA A 31 -0.48 10.79 -3.52
CA ALA A 31 -1.94 10.79 -3.37
C ALA A 31 -2.41 10.91 -1.91
N LEU A 32 -1.61 10.43 -0.97
CA LEU A 32 -1.88 10.51 0.47
C LEU A 32 -1.30 11.78 1.11
N GLY A 33 -0.56 12.61 0.37
CA GLY A 33 0.17 13.74 0.94
C GLY A 33 1.27 13.33 1.94
N LYS A 34 1.79 12.10 1.84
CA LYS A 34 2.82 11.56 2.73
C LYS A 34 4.23 11.75 2.18
N ASP A 35 5.18 11.91 3.10
CA ASP A 35 6.60 11.96 2.76
C ASP A 35 7.11 10.57 2.33
N ARG A 36 7.85 10.53 1.22
CA ARG A 36 8.50 9.31 0.67
C ARG A 36 9.51 8.68 1.64
N ARG A 37 9.99 9.42 2.64
CA ARG A 37 10.84 8.95 3.76
C ARG A 37 10.09 8.01 4.71
N GLN A 38 8.76 8.02 4.70
CA GLN A 38 7.95 7.08 5.49
C GLN A 38 7.98 5.65 4.93
N ILE A 39 8.42 5.46 3.67
CA ILE A 39 8.63 4.14 3.08
C ILE A 39 9.87 3.51 3.71
N ARG A 40 9.70 2.36 4.36
CA ARG A 40 10.77 1.58 4.98
C ARG A 40 11.06 0.32 4.17
N TYR A 41 12.29 -0.18 4.22
CA TYR A 41 12.60 -1.50 3.69
C TYR A 41 12.34 -2.55 4.78
N ASN A 42 11.57 -3.57 4.47
CA ASN A 42 11.34 -4.72 5.33
C ASN A 42 12.32 -5.83 4.92
N GLN A 43 13.23 -6.22 5.83
CA GLN A 43 14.25 -7.22 5.56
C GLN A 43 13.68 -8.63 5.43
N ASP A 44 12.67 -8.98 6.23
CA ASP A 44 12.07 -10.31 6.25
C ASP A 44 11.33 -10.61 4.93
N LEU A 45 10.60 -9.61 4.44
CA LEU A 45 9.84 -9.70 3.19
C LEU A 45 10.63 -9.26 1.95
N LYS A 46 11.86 -8.77 2.13
CA LYS A 46 12.74 -8.22 1.09
C LYS A 46 12.04 -7.21 0.17
N CYS A 47 11.23 -6.32 0.74
CA CYS A 47 10.43 -5.36 -0.02
C CYS A 47 10.35 -4.00 0.67
N HIS A 48 9.91 -2.97 -0.05
CA HIS A 48 9.61 -1.67 0.51
C HIS A 48 8.16 -1.60 0.98
N VAL A 49 7.92 -1.02 2.14
CA VAL A 49 6.61 -0.96 2.79
C VAL A 49 6.30 0.46 3.25
N LEU A 50 5.07 0.90 2.98
CA LEU A 50 4.45 2.09 3.60
C LEU A 50 3.34 1.64 4.54
N VAL A 51 3.35 2.16 5.76
CA VAL A 51 2.37 1.82 6.80
C VAL A 51 1.37 2.96 6.97
N LEU A 52 0.07 2.62 6.93
CA LEU A 52 -1.05 3.53 7.19
C LEU A 52 -1.80 3.06 8.43
N SER A 53 -1.51 3.68 9.56
CA SER A 53 -2.17 3.39 10.85
C SER A 53 -3.32 4.35 11.17
N SER A 54 -3.29 5.58 10.66
CA SER A 54 -4.32 6.58 10.93
C SER A 54 -5.58 6.36 10.09
N ASP A 55 -6.76 6.56 10.69
CA ASP A 55 -8.04 6.44 9.99
C ASP A 55 -8.21 7.50 8.88
N ALA A 56 -7.59 8.67 9.05
CA ALA A 56 -7.56 9.69 8.00
C ALA A 56 -6.82 9.17 6.76
N ASP A 57 -5.62 8.61 6.95
CA ASP A 57 -4.81 8.03 5.88
C ASP A 57 -5.55 6.89 5.18
N LYS A 58 -6.17 5.99 5.95
CA LYS A 58 -6.95 4.86 5.42
C LYS A 58 -8.15 5.34 4.61
N LYS A 59 -8.83 6.41 5.05
CA LYS A 59 -9.99 6.98 4.33
C LYS A 59 -9.57 7.60 3.00
N VAL A 60 -8.47 8.36 2.98
CA VAL A 60 -7.91 8.92 1.74
C VAL A 60 -7.45 7.79 0.81
N PHE A 61 -6.76 6.78 1.35
CA PHE A 61 -6.33 5.62 0.57
C PHE A 61 -7.49 4.83 -0.04
N LYS A 62 -8.55 4.59 0.73
CA LYS A 62 -9.77 3.91 0.23
C LYS A 62 -10.45 4.71 -0.88
N LYS A 63 -10.51 6.04 -0.77
CA LYS A 63 -11.03 6.93 -1.81
C LYS A 63 -10.13 6.90 -3.06
N PHE A 64 -8.83 6.90 -2.87
CA PHE A 64 -7.87 6.78 -3.96
C PHE A 64 -8.03 5.46 -4.73
N LEU A 65 -8.18 4.34 -4.03
CA LEU A 65 -8.43 3.02 -4.64
C LEU A 65 -9.81 2.89 -5.31
N SER A 66 -10.81 3.67 -4.89
CA SER A 66 -12.12 3.66 -5.55
C SER A 66 -12.14 4.52 -6.81
N GLN A 67 -11.37 5.61 -6.83
CA GLN A 67 -11.24 6.53 -7.98
C GLN A 67 -10.33 5.96 -9.06
N ASN A 68 -9.16 5.45 -8.67
CA ASN A 68 -8.30 4.68 -9.54
C ASN A 68 -8.79 3.25 -9.45
N LYS A 69 -9.59 2.76 -10.41
CA LYS A 69 -10.03 1.35 -10.52
C LYS A 69 -8.82 0.41 -10.57
N TRP A 70 -8.14 0.25 -9.44
CA TRP A 70 -7.00 -0.62 -9.27
C TRP A 70 -7.56 -2.03 -9.35
N GLN A 71 -6.93 -2.82 -10.23
CA GLN A 71 -7.50 -4.04 -10.76
C GLN A 71 -8.00 -4.96 -9.65
N LYS A 72 -9.33 -5.10 -9.53
CA LYS A 72 -9.97 -6.25 -8.92
C LYS A 72 -9.61 -7.51 -9.72
N LYS A 73 -8.36 -7.97 -9.66
CA LYS A 73 -7.96 -9.30 -10.07
C LYS A 73 -7.03 -9.86 -9.01
N ARG A 74 -7.57 -10.82 -8.25
CA ARG A 74 -6.90 -11.77 -7.35
C ARG A 74 -6.74 -11.35 -5.88
N GLY A 75 -7.86 -11.12 -5.21
CA GLY A 75 -8.02 -11.60 -3.83
C GLY A 75 -8.43 -13.07 -3.88
N LYS A 76 -7.48 -14.01 -3.87
CA LYS A 76 -7.79 -15.42 -3.54
C LYS A 76 -8.18 -15.44 -2.05
N ARG A 77 -9.47 -15.58 -1.77
CA ARG A 77 -9.94 -16.06 -0.46
C ARG A 77 -9.41 -17.49 -0.31
N HIS A 78 -8.52 -17.73 0.65
CA HIS A 78 -8.40 -19.07 1.23
C HIS A 78 -9.45 -19.16 2.35
N ASN A 79 -10.31 -20.15 2.19
CA ASN A 79 -11.24 -20.66 3.18
C ASN A 79 -10.52 -21.64 4.09
#